data_AF-A0A7V9RFE9-F1
#
_entry.id   AF-A0A7V9RFE9-F1
#
_cell.length_a   1.000
_cell.length_b   1.000
_cell.length_c   1.000
_cell.angle_alpha   90.00
_cell.angle_beta   90.00
_cell.angle_gamma   90.00
#
_symmetry.space_group_name_H-M   'P 1'
#
loop_
_entity.id
_entity.type
_entity.pdbx_description
1 polymer ?
#
loop_
_entity_poly.entity_id
_entity_poly.type
_entity_poly.pdbx_seq_one_letter_code
_entity_poly.pdbx_strand_id
1 'polypeptide(L)'
;RDPFNDSRAAQRKYLAQAWTPKLADPVRSAARKLLASTEIEDQQQGAFMLEAVGLPTDAPALIEALTAATLRASRVAPETDAYPTPRGAMMELLRATKMLVSRGLVARPRPATLGELVVWLVALDGGARPGGWEVELGKLLKHDVSYLRELALTHAPNALPASLHPAVVANLGHTDVDVQVAAALLAANAKLVQLAPSVVNAMRRATGLRLSIISQAAYHLGARVDRIDMLIVRLADKAVFDHALSELCSVLAYDGRSMTNGKPTDAERAAVIPHWKKLAVTHRADIESGTKIALTAATPSLLPPQWKLGRPGGGGEWP
;
A
#
# COMPACT_ATOMS: atom_id res chain seq x y z
N ARG A 1 15.75 2.16 -2.80
CA ARG A 1 15.38 1.22 -3.88
C ARG A 1 13.89 1.45 -4.11
N ASP A 2 13.46 1.89 -5.29
CA ASP A 2 12.03 2.08 -5.55
C ASP A 2 11.39 0.68 -5.68
N PRO A 3 10.52 0.24 -4.75
CA PRO A 3 9.88 -1.07 -4.81
C PRO A 3 8.85 -1.18 -5.94
N PHE A 4 8.43 -0.05 -6.52
CA PHE A 4 7.60 -0.01 -7.72
C PHE A 4 8.42 -0.04 -9.01
N ASN A 5 9.73 0.20 -8.92
CA ASN A 5 10.61 0.10 -10.07
C ASN A 5 10.70 -1.38 -10.47
N ASP A 6 9.93 -1.71 -11.49
CA ASP A 6 10.05 -2.95 -12.22
C ASP A 6 11.42 -2.96 -12.91
N SER A 7 12.43 -3.43 -12.18
CA SER A 7 13.81 -3.56 -12.67
C SER A 7 13.92 -4.43 -13.91
N ARG A 8 12.85 -5.17 -14.26
CA ARG A 8 12.74 -5.99 -15.45
C ARG A 8 11.75 -5.47 -16.48
N ALA A 9 11.21 -4.24 -16.34
CA ALA A 9 10.23 -3.68 -17.26
C ALA A 9 10.73 -3.64 -18.72
N ALA A 10 11.99 -3.24 -18.92
CA ALA A 10 12.61 -3.22 -20.24
C ALA A 10 12.72 -4.64 -20.84
N GLN A 11 13.11 -5.62 -20.02
CA GLN A 11 13.20 -7.03 -20.40
C GLN A 11 11.81 -7.62 -20.69
N ARG A 12 10.76 -7.23 -19.94
CA ARG A 12 9.36 -7.63 -20.16
C ARG A 12 8.84 -7.21 -21.53
N LYS A 13 9.26 -6.06 -22.05
CA LYS A 13 8.88 -5.61 -23.41
C LYS A 13 9.31 -6.61 -24.49
N TYR A 14 10.46 -7.26 -24.30
CA TYR A 14 11.00 -8.23 -25.25
C TYR A 14 10.56 -9.66 -24.97
N LEU A 15 9.99 -9.94 -23.80
CA LEU A 15 9.57 -11.27 -23.39
C LEU A 15 8.57 -11.92 -24.35
N ALA A 16 7.60 -11.14 -24.85
CA ALA A 16 6.64 -11.62 -25.84
C ALA A 16 7.24 -11.78 -27.25
N GLN A 17 8.35 -11.09 -27.55
CA GLN A 17 8.96 -11.01 -28.89
C GLN A 17 10.16 -11.96 -29.06
N ALA A 18 10.86 -12.30 -27.98
CA ALA A 18 12.09 -13.08 -28.03
C ALA A 18 11.84 -14.60 -27.99
N TRP A 19 10.60 -15.03 -27.78
CA TRP A 19 10.28 -16.42 -27.48
C TRP A 19 10.14 -17.30 -28.72
N THR A 20 11.01 -18.30 -28.79
CA THR A 20 10.85 -19.44 -29.68
C THR A 20 10.10 -20.55 -28.95
N PRO A 21 8.93 -21.02 -29.44
CA PRO A 21 8.14 -22.06 -28.76
C PRO A 21 8.94 -23.34 -28.41
N LYS A 22 9.94 -23.68 -29.23
CA LYS A 22 10.85 -24.83 -29.01
C LYS A 22 11.66 -24.75 -27.70
N LEU A 23 11.84 -23.56 -27.13
CA LEU A 23 12.61 -23.36 -25.89
C LEU A 23 11.73 -23.35 -24.63
N ALA A 24 10.40 -23.41 -24.78
CA ALA A 24 9.49 -23.30 -23.65
C ALA A 24 9.73 -24.40 -22.61
N ASP A 25 9.90 -25.65 -23.04
CA ASP A 25 10.09 -26.80 -22.15
C ASP A 25 11.41 -26.72 -21.36
N PRO A 26 12.58 -26.46 -21.98
CA PRO A 26 13.82 -26.20 -21.27
C PRO A 26 13.72 -25.04 -20.27
N VAL A 27 13.08 -23.93 -20.66
CA VAL A 27 12.92 -22.75 -19.79
C VAL A 27 12.04 -23.09 -18.60
N ARG A 28 10.91 -23.78 -18.79
CA ARG A 28 10.06 -24.23 -17.68
C ARG A 28 10.82 -25.18 -16.73
N SER A 29 11.64 -26.08 -17.28
CA SER A 29 12.48 -26.98 -16.48
C SER A 29 13.50 -26.21 -15.62
N ALA A 30 14.19 -25.24 -16.20
CA ALA A 30 15.12 -24.36 -15.48
C ALA A 30 14.37 -23.52 -14.42
N ALA A 31 13.22 -22.96 -14.76
CA ALA A 31 12.40 -22.18 -13.86
C ALA A 31 11.98 -22.95 -12.61
N ARG A 32 11.54 -24.21 -12.75
CA ARG A 32 11.19 -25.07 -11.61
C ARG A 32 12.39 -25.34 -10.70
N LYS A 33 13.60 -25.53 -11.26
CA LYS A 33 14.82 -25.68 -10.46
C LYS A 33 15.14 -24.42 -9.67
N LEU A 34 15.05 -23.25 -10.31
CA LEU A 34 15.29 -21.96 -9.67
C LEU A 34 14.25 -21.64 -8.57
N LEU A 35 12.98 -21.97 -8.80
CA LEU A 35 11.92 -21.80 -7.80
C LEU A 35 12.14 -22.66 -6.54
N ALA A 36 12.78 -23.82 -6.68
CA ALA A 36 13.15 -24.69 -5.57
C ALA A 36 14.38 -24.19 -4.78
N SER A 37 15.09 -23.17 -5.28
CA SER A 37 16.22 -22.57 -4.57
C SER A 37 15.78 -21.83 -3.30
N THR A 38 16.67 -21.73 -2.32
CA THR A 38 16.49 -20.88 -1.14
C THR A 38 16.82 -19.42 -1.41
N GLU A 39 17.55 -19.14 -2.48
CA GLU A 39 18.01 -17.79 -2.82
C GLU A 39 16.90 -16.95 -3.44
N ILE A 40 16.78 -15.70 -2.97
CA ILE A 40 15.72 -14.78 -3.42
C ILE A 40 15.84 -14.49 -4.91
N GLU A 41 17.06 -14.28 -5.41
CA GLU A 41 17.32 -13.92 -6.82
C GLU A 41 16.98 -15.07 -7.77
N ASP A 42 17.31 -16.31 -7.40
CA ASP A 42 16.94 -17.50 -8.15
C ASP A 42 15.41 -17.62 -8.24
N GLN A 43 14.71 -17.47 -7.11
CA GLN A 43 13.24 -17.54 -7.12
C GLN A 43 12.62 -16.44 -7.97
N GLN A 44 13.15 -15.21 -7.93
CA GLN A 44 12.72 -14.11 -8.82
C GLN A 44 12.96 -14.45 -10.29
N GLN A 45 14.10 -15.06 -10.63
CA GLN A 45 14.41 -15.47 -11.99
C GLN A 45 13.53 -16.62 -12.47
N GLY A 46 13.30 -17.64 -11.64
CA GLY A 46 12.39 -18.74 -11.95
C GLY A 46 10.95 -18.26 -12.15
N ALA A 47 10.47 -17.36 -11.29
CA ALA A 47 9.14 -16.77 -11.42
C ALA A 47 8.99 -15.97 -12.72
N PHE A 48 9.96 -15.11 -13.05
CA PHE A 48 9.98 -14.35 -14.30
C PHE A 48 9.99 -15.26 -15.54
N MET A 49 10.70 -16.40 -15.49
CA MET A 49 10.65 -17.40 -16.56
C MET A 49 9.26 -18.04 -16.70
N LEU A 50 8.56 -18.34 -15.60
CA LEU A 50 7.19 -18.86 -15.64
C LEU A 50 6.16 -17.81 -16.08
N GLU A 51 6.36 -16.54 -15.72
CA GLU A 51 5.56 -15.42 -16.26
C GLU A 51 5.54 -15.49 -17.79
N ALA A 52 6.66 -15.87 -18.40
CA ALA A 52 6.85 -15.97 -19.85
C ALA A 52 6.20 -17.20 -20.51
N VAL A 53 6.52 -18.40 -20.03
CA VAL A 53 6.20 -19.69 -20.69
C VAL A 53 5.50 -20.70 -19.80
N GLY A 54 5.23 -20.34 -18.55
CA GLY A 54 4.60 -21.22 -17.58
C GLY A 54 3.19 -21.62 -18.01
N LEU A 55 2.87 -22.87 -17.73
CA LEU A 55 1.58 -23.51 -17.94
C LEU A 55 0.99 -23.88 -16.56
N PRO A 56 -0.31 -24.22 -16.48
CA PRO A 56 -0.91 -24.69 -15.24
C PRO A 56 -0.20 -25.88 -14.60
N THR A 57 0.48 -26.72 -15.39
CA THR A 57 1.29 -27.85 -14.90
C THR A 57 2.52 -27.45 -14.10
N ASP A 58 2.97 -26.18 -14.17
CA ASP A 58 4.09 -25.67 -13.37
C ASP A 58 3.66 -25.17 -11.99
N ALA A 59 2.35 -25.10 -11.74
CA ALA A 59 1.80 -24.58 -10.49
C ALA A 59 2.37 -25.24 -9.22
N PRO A 60 2.67 -26.56 -9.15
CA PRO A 60 3.24 -27.15 -7.94
C PRO A 60 4.52 -26.47 -7.46
N ALA A 61 5.49 -26.26 -8.37
CA ALA A 61 6.76 -25.60 -8.02
C ALA A 61 6.55 -24.14 -7.61
N LEU A 62 5.62 -23.44 -8.28
CA LEU A 62 5.28 -22.06 -7.92
C LEU A 62 4.60 -21.97 -6.54
N ILE A 63 3.68 -22.89 -6.23
CA ILE A 63 2.98 -22.96 -4.94
C ILE A 63 3.94 -23.23 -3.79
N GLU A 64 4.92 -24.11 -3.99
CA GLU A 64 5.99 -24.36 -3.01
C GLU A 64 6.82 -23.10 -2.75
N ALA A 65 7.26 -22.42 -3.83
CA ALA A 65 8.00 -21.16 -3.72
C ALA A 65 7.19 -20.05 -3.03
N LEU A 66 5.90 -19.91 -3.35
CA LEU A 66 4.97 -18.99 -2.70
C LEU A 66 4.82 -19.29 -1.21
N THR A 67 4.71 -20.57 -0.84
CA THR A 67 4.64 -21.00 0.56
C THR A 67 5.88 -20.56 1.33
N ALA A 68 7.07 -20.86 0.79
CA ALA A 68 8.33 -20.47 1.41
C ALA A 68 8.48 -18.94 1.49
N ALA A 69 8.15 -18.22 0.42
CA ALA A 69 8.23 -16.76 0.38
C ALA A 69 7.25 -16.09 1.36
N THR A 70 6.04 -16.62 1.52
CA THR A 70 5.04 -16.12 2.48
C THR A 70 5.53 -16.29 3.92
N LEU A 71 6.11 -17.45 4.26
CA LEU A 71 6.71 -17.69 5.58
C LEU A 71 7.93 -16.82 5.86
N ARG A 72 8.74 -16.51 4.84
CA ARG A 72 9.86 -15.58 5.02
C ARG A 72 9.36 -14.16 5.22
N ALA A 73 8.39 -13.71 4.42
CA ALA A 73 7.81 -12.37 4.55
C ALA A 73 7.22 -12.11 5.94
N SER A 74 6.70 -13.14 6.62
CA SER A 74 6.19 -13.02 7.98
C SER A 74 7.27 -12.96 9.08
N ARG A 75 8.53 -13.22 8.74
CA ARG A 75 9.67 -13.23 9.69
C ARG A 75 10.58 -12.01 9.54
N VAL A 76 10.50 -11.30 8.42
CA VAL A 76 11.30 -10.09 8.18
C VAL A 76 10.64 -8.92 8.87
N ALA A 77 11.42 -8.18 9.67
CA ALA A 77 10.94 -6.94 10.28
C ALA A 77 10.52 -5.94 9.18
N PRO A 78 9.39 -5.23 9.33
CA PRO A 78 8.97 -4.26 8.32
C PRO A 78 10.05 -3.18 8.10
N GLU A 79 10.46 -2.98 6.85
CA GLU A 79 11.30 -1.83 6.50
C GLU A 79 10.48 -0.55 6.67
N THR A 80 10.99 0.39 7.47
CA THR A 80 10.25 1.61 7.82
C THR A 80 10.46 2.74 6.82
N ASP A 81 11.53 2.71 6.03
CA ASP A 81 11.98 3.75 5.11
C ASP A 81 11.56 3.51 3.65
N ALA A 82 11.09 2.31 3.31
CA ALA A 82 10.53 1.99 2.00
C ALA A 82 9.06 1.55 2.12
N TYR A 83 8.25 1.96 1.14
CA TYR A 83 6.91 1.43 0.94
C TYR A 83 6.59 1.25 -0.56
N PRO A 84 5.99 0.12 -0.97
CA PRO A 84 5.72 -1.08 -0.18
C PRO A 84 7.00 -1.73 0.33
N THR A 85 6.91 -2.41 1.48
CA THR A 85 8.02 -3.15 2.07
C THR A 85 8.54 -4.17 1.06
N PRO A 86 9.86 -4.25 0.79
CA PRO A 86 10.41 -5.31 -0.05
C PRO A 86 10.08 -6.70 0.50
N ARG A 87 9.35 -7.51 -0.28
CA ARG A 87 8.94 -8.88 0.10
C ARG A 87 9.78 -9.97 -0.61
N GLY A 88 11.05 -9.68 -0.87
CA GLY A 88 11.97 -10.60 -1.56
C GLY A 88 11.45 -11.00 -2.95
N ALA A 89 11.23 -12.30 -3.17
CA ALA A 89 10.78 -12.83 -4.46
C ALA A 89 9.28 -12.66 -4.73
N MET A 90 8.50 -12.21 -3.74
CA MET A 90 7.04 -12.32 -3.79
C MET A 90 6.40 -11.55 -4.95
N MET A 91 6.91 -10.37 -5.31
CA MET A 91 6.38 -9.61 -6.46
C MET A 91 6.44 -10.40 -7.77
N GLU A 92 7.59 -11.03 -8.06
CA GLU A 92 7.74 -11.84 -9.27
C GLU A 92 6.89 -13.11 -9.20
N LEU A 93 6.80 -13.74 -8.01
CA LEU A 93 5.94 -14.92 -7.81
C LEU A 93 4.45 -14.59 -8.03
N LEU A 94 3.97 -13.43 -7.56
CA LEU A 94 2.60 -12.97 -7.80
C LEU A 94 2.34 -12.68 -9.28
N ARG A 95 3.29 -12.08 -9.99
CA ARG A 95 3.20 -11.84 -11.45
C ARG A 95 3.13 -13.16 -12.23
N ALA A 96 4.00 -14.12 -11.92
CA ALA A 96 3.94 -15.47 -12.48
C ALA A 96 2.58 -16.13 -12.19
N THR A 97 2.09 -16.03 -10.94
CA THR A 97 0.79 -16.58 -10.54
C THR A 97 -0.35 -16.00 -11.38
N LYS A 98 -0.38 -14.67 -11.56
CA LYS A 98 -1.37 -13.99 -12.39
C LYS A 98 -1.36 -14.50 -13.83
N MET A 99 -0.17 -14.73 -14.39
CA MET A 99 -0.02 -15.29 -15.73
C MET A 99 -0.46 -16.76 -15.84
N LEU A 100 -0.23 -17.56 -14.82
CA LEU A 100 -0.71 -18.95 -14.81
C LEU A 100 -2.23 -19.00 -14.68
N VAL A 101 -2.83 -18.16 -13.82
CA VAL A 101 -4.30 -18.03 -13.70
C VAL A 101 -4.92 -17.59 -15.02
N SER A 102 -4.35 -16.58 -15.70
CA SER A 102 -4.84 -16.15 -17.02
C SER A 102 -4.69 -17.22 -18.11
N ARG A 103 -3.77 -18.17 -17.94
CA ARG A 103 -3.57 -19.35 -18.79
C ARG A 103 -4.38 -20.58 -18.35
N GLY A 104 -5.34 -20.41 -17.44
CA GLY A 104 -6.28 -21.47 -17.05
C GLY A 104 -5.87 -22.28 -15.82
N LEU A 105 -4.91 -21.83 -15.01
CA LEU A 105 -4.72 -22.40 -13.67
C LEU A 105 -5.96 -22.12 -12.82
N VAL A 106 -6.65 -23.19 -12.41
CA VAL A 106 -7.81 -23.10 -11.52
C VAL A 106 -7.34 -23.21 -10.07
N ALA A 107 -7.57 -22.16 -9.29
CA ALA A 107 -7.30 -22.17 -7.86
C ALA A 107 -8.17 -23.23 -7.15
N ARG A 108 -7.60 -23.92 -6.16
CA ARG A 108 -8.35 -24.88 -5.35
C ARG A 108 -9.47 -24.16 -4.60
N PRO A 109 -10.71 -24.66 -4.58
CA PRO A 109 -11.80 -24.01 -3.85
C PRO A 109 -11.57 -23.92 -2.34
N ARG A 110 -10.78 -24.84 -1.78
CA ARG A 110 -10.38 -24.90 -0.37
C ARG A 110 -8.85 -25.04 -0.30
N PRO A 111 -8.13 -23.93 -0.46
CA PRO A 111 -6.66 -23.93 -0.34
C PRO A 111 -6.23 -24.36 1.06
N ALA A 112 -5.23 -25.25 1.16
CA ALA A 112 -4.73 -25.81 2.41
C ALA A 112 -3.34 -25.28 2.79
N THR A 113 -2.50 -24.96 1.80
CA THR A 113 -1.17 -24.41 2.02
C THR A 113 -1.13 -22.89 1.82
N LEU A 114 -0.11 -22.22 2.37
CA LEU A 114 0.06 -20.77 2.17
C LEU A 114 0.18 -20.40 0.69
N GLY A 115 0.92 -21.18 -0.10
CA GLY A 115 1.03 -20.93 -1.54
C GLY A 115 -0.29 -21.10 -2.27
N GLU A 116 -1.11 -22.10 -1.90
CA GLU A 116 -2.46 -22.26 -2.46
C GLU A 116 -3.38 -21.10 -2.08
N LEU A 117 -3.27 -20.58 -0.85
CA LEU A 117 -4.02 -19.41 -0.39
C LEU A 117 -3.64 -18.17 -1.22
N VAL A 118 -2.36 -17.98 -1.55
CA VAL A 118 -1.92 -16.88 -2.43
C VAL A 118 -2.44 -17.04 -3.86
N VAL A 119 -2.37 -18.25 -4.44
CA VAL A 119 -2.95 -18.51 -5.77
C VAL A 119 -4.46 -18.22 -5.78
N TRP A 120 -5.16 -18.62 -4.73
CA TRP A 120 -6.59 -18.35 -4.57
C TRP A 120 -6.89 -16.85 -4.50
N LEU A 121 -6.11 -16.07 -3.75
CA LEU A 121 -6.25 -14.62 -3.68
C LEU A 121 -6.00 -13.94 -5.04
N VAL A 122 -4.98 -14.35 -5.78
CA VAL A 122 -4.72 -13.82 -7.13
C VAL A 122 -5.86 -14.16 -8.10
N ALA A 123 -6.42 -15.37 -8.01
CA ALA A 123 -7.60 -15.74 -8.81
C ALA A 123 -8.84 -14.93 -8.43
N LEU A 124 -9.04 -14.66 -7.14
CA LEU A 124 -10.11 -13.80 -6.64
C LEU A 124 -9.98 -12.38 -7.21
N ASP A 125 -8.81 -11.77 -7.16
CA ASP A 125 -8.56 -10.45 -7.77
C ASP A 125 -8.82 -10.47 -9.28
N GLY A 126 -8.45 -11.55 -9.96
CA GLY A 126 -8.73 -11.79 -11.38
C GLY A 126 -10.21 -12.03 -11.74
N GLY A 127 -11.13 -11.98 -10.77
CA GLY A 127 -12.58 -12.08 -10.99
C GLY A 127 -13.19 -13.44 -10.67
N ALA A 128 -12.43 -14.45 -10.25
CA ALA A 128 -12.99 -15.74 -9.86
C ALA A 128 -13.85 -15.58 -8.59
N ARG A 129 -15.09 -16.06 -8.59
CA ARG A 129 -16.01 -16.02 -7.43
C ARG A 129 -16.60 -17.40 -7.15
N PRO A 130 -15.80 -18.36 -6.65
CA PRO A 130 -16.33 -19.69 -6.29
C PRO A 130 -17.37 -19.57 -5.16
N GLY A 131 -18.30 -20.53 -5.08
CA GLY A 131 -19.31 -20.53 -4.02
C GLY A 131 -18.67 -20.49 -2.62
N GLY A 132 -19.09 -19.54 -1.79
CA GLY A 132 -18.57 -19.35 -0.43
C GLY A 132 -17.24 -18.59 -0.34
N TRP A 133 -16.81 -17.90 -1.41
CA TRP A 133 -15.58 -17.11 -1.42
C TRP A 133 -15.54 -16.05 -0.31
N GLU A 134 -16.68 -15.49 0.08
CA GLU A 134 -16.79 -14.50 1.16
C GLU A 134 -16.35 -15.10 2.49
N VAL A 135 -16.77 -16.35 2.76
CA VAL A 135 -16.41 -17.06 4.00
C VAL A 135 -14.91 -17.32 4.03
N GLU A 136 -14.34 -17.75 2.90
CA GLU A 136 -12.91 -18.03 2.81
C GLU A 136 -12.06 -16.76 2.92
N LEU A 137 -12.44 -15.67 2.23
CA LEU A 137 -11.81 -14.38 2.39
C LEU A 137 -11.91 -13.88 3.84
N GLY A 138 -13.07 -14.07 4.49
CA GLY A 138 -13.26 -13.72 5.90
C GLY A 138 -12.33 -14.46 6.86
N LYS A 139 -11.95 -15.72 6.56
CA LYS A 139 -10.92 -16.44 7.32
C LYS A 139 -9.53 -15.87 7.05
N LEU A 140 -9.21 -15.60 5.79
CA LEU A 140 -7.93 -15.03 5.38
C LEU A 140 -7.64 -13.67 6.01
N LEU A 141 -8.66 -12.80 6.11
CA LEU A 141 -8.59 -11.52 6.81
C LEU A 141 -8.31 -11.64 8.32
N LYS A 142 -8.41 -12.86 8.89
CA LYS A 142 -8.15 -13.18 10.29
C LYS A 142 -6.96 -14.13 10.48
N HIS A 143 -6.24 -14.47 9.41
CA HIS A 143 -5.20 -15.50 9.42
C HIS A 143 -3.98 -15.09 10.27
N ASP A 144 -3.29 -16.00 10.95
CA ASP A 144 -2.21 -15.63 11.89
C ASP A 144 -0.98 -14.98 11.21
N VAL A 145 -0.81 -15.21 9.91
CA VAL A 145 0.25 -14.60 9.11
C VAL A 145 -0.17 -13.21 8.61
N SER A 146 0.39 -12.14 9.19
CA SER A 146 0.10 -10.75 8.82
C SER A 146 0.20 -10.49 7.31
N TYR A 147 1.24 -11.03 6.67
CA TYR A 147 1.43 -10.84 5.23
C TYR A 147 0.30 -11.46 4.40
N LEU A 148 -0.30 -12.55 4.86
CA LEU A 148 -1.45 -13.14 4.18
C LEU A 148 -2.71 -12.27 4.36
N ARG A 149 -2.87 -11.60 5.51
CA ARG A 149 -3.94 -10.60 5.69
C ARG A 149 -3.74 -9.42 4.75
N GLU A 150 -2.52 -8.91 4.62
CA GLU A 150 -2.16 -7.83 3.68
C GLU A 150 -2.53 -8.22 2.23
N LEU A 151 -2.14 -9.43 1.79
CA LEU A 151 -2.51 -9.94 0.47
C LEU A 151 -4.02 -10.10 0.33
N ALA A 152 -4.71 -10.60 1.37
CA ALA A 152 -6.16 -10.77 1.35
C ALA A 152 -6.89 -9.44 1.20
N LEU A 153 -6.42 -8.37 1.85
CA LEU A 153 -6.95 -7.01 1.72
C LEU A 153 -6.66 -6.42 0.33
N THR A 154 -5.45 -6.64 -0.19
CA THR A 154 -4.99 -6.12 -1.47
C THR A 154 -5.74 -6.74 -2.66
N HIS A 155 -6.03 -8.03 -2.57
CA HIS A 155 -6.72 -8.81 -3.62
C HIS A 155 -8.23 -8.97 -3.38
N ALA A 156 -8.76 -8.33 -2.33
CA ALA A 156 -10.20 -8.32 -2.08
C ALA A 156 -10.92 -7.53 -3.19
N PRO A 157 -12.14 -7.95 -3.60
CA PRO A 157 -12.93 -7.18 -4.54
C PRO A 157 -13.34 -5.81 -3.97
N ASN A 158 -13.33 -4.78 -4.84
CA ASN A 158 -13.85 -3.45 -4.49
C ASN A 158 -15.34 -3.50 -4.09
N ALA A 159 -16.13 -4.40 -4.69
CA ALA A 159 -17.49 -4.66 -4.24
C ALA A 159 -17.48 -5.62 -3.04
N LEU A 160 -17.04 -5.11 -1.89
CA LEU A 160 -16.89 -5.90 -0.68
C LEU A 160 -18.25 -6.10 0.03
N PRO A 161 -18.68 -7.35 0.32
CA PRO A 161 -19.89 -7.61 1.07
C PRO A 161 -19.85 -7.03 2.49
N ALA A 162 -20.99 -6.54 2.97
CA ALA A 162 -21.10 -5.93 4.30
C ALA A 162 -20.69 -6.86 5.45
N SER A 163 -20.84 -8.18 5.27
CA SER A 163 -20.40 -9.20 6.22
C SER A 163 -18.89 -9.19 6.48
N LEU A 164 -18.08 -8.62 5.58
CA LEU A 164 -16.63 -8.53 5.70
C LEU A 164 -16.16 -7.20 6.28
N HIS A 165 -17.01 -6.18 6.38
CA HIS A 165 -16.63 -4.88 6.95
C HIS A 165 -16.03 -4.98 8.36
N PRO A 166 -16.57 -5.79 9.30
CA PRO A 166 -15.97 -5.93 10.63
C PRO A 166 -14.53 -6.47 10.57
N ALA A 167 -14.21 -7.34 9.61
CA ALA A 167 -12.86 -7.85 9.43
C ALA A 167 -11.91 -6.77 8.89
N VAL A 168 -12.37 -5.88 8.01
CA VAL A 168 -11.59 -4.70 7.57
C VAL A 168 -11.30 -3.76 8.75
N VAL A 169 -12.31 -3.49 9.58
CA VAL A 169 -12.14 -2.67 10.81
C VAL A 169 -11.11 -3.28 11.76
N ALA A 170 -11.17 -4.59 11.99
CA ALA A 170 -10.18 -5.28 12.82
C ALA A 170 -8.75 -5.13 12.26
N ASN A 171 -8.59 -5.15 10.93
CA ASN A 171 -7.28 -4.97 10.28
C ASN A 171 -6.78 -3.51 10.30
N LEU A 172 -7.67 -2.50 10.32
CA LEU A 172 -7.30 -1.10 10.60
C LEU A 172 -6.76 -0.93 12.04
N GLY A 173 -7.16 -1.82 12.95
CA GLY A 173 -6.66 -1.90 14.33
C GLY A 173 -5.41 -2.75 14.52
N HIS A 174 -4.88 -3.39 13.47
CA HIS A 174 -3.83 -4.39 13.59
C HIS A 174 -2.48 -3.78 14.04
N THR A 175 -1.60 -4.59 14.64
CA THR A 175 -0.26 -4.13 15.06
C THR A 175 0.69 -3.92 13.87
N ASP A 176 0.59 -4.78 12.86
CA ASP A 176 1.31 -4.64 11.59
C ASP A 176 0.75 -3.45 10.78
N VAL A 177 1.61 -2.48 10.49
CA VAL A 177 1.23 -1.25 9.79
C VAL A 177 0.95 -1.48 8.30
N ASP A 178 1.59 -2.46 7.66
CA ASP A 178 1.32 -2.77 6.24
C ASP A 178 -0.09 -3.35 6.08
N VAL A 179 -0.55 -4.15 7.06
CA VAL A 179 -1.94 -4.61 7.16
C VAL A 179 -2.91 -3.45 7.32
N GLN A 180 -2.59 -2.46 8.17
CA GLN A 180 -3.43 -1.26 8.31
C GLN A 180 -3.51 -0.47 7.01
N VAL A 181 -2.39 -0.30 6.29
CA VAL A 181 -2.34 0.41 5.02
C VAL A 181 -3.19 -0.31 3.97
N ALA A 182 -3.05 -1.63 3.82
CA ALA A 182 -3.86 -2.41 2.90
C ALA A 182 -5.36 -2.32 3.23
N ALA A 183 -5.73 -2.30 4.51
CA ALA A 183 -7.12 -2.14 4.94
C ALA A 183 -7.67 -0.74 4.63
N ALA A 184 -6.87 0.31 4.84
CA ALA A 184 -7.25 1.68 4.51
C ALA A 184 -7.45 1.87 3.00
N LEU A 185 -6.53 1.32 2.18
CA LEU A 185 -6.63 1.34 0.73
C LEU A 185 -7.85 0.58 0.23
N LEU A 186 -8.13 -0.62 0.76
CA LEU A 186 -9.34 -1.36 0.43
C LEU A 186 -10.59 -0.55 0.77
N ALA A 187 -10.66 0.04 1.97
CA ALA A 187 -11.81 0.86 2.38
C ALA A 187 -12.04 2.02 1.39
N ALA A 188 -10.99 2.74 1.01
CA ALA A 188 -11.07 3.84 0.04
C ALA A 188 -11.50 3.37 -1.35
N ASN A 189 -10.88 2.32 -1.89
CA ASN A 189 -11.17 1.78 -3.21
C ASN A 189 -12.60 1.21 -3.32
N ALA A 190 -13.05 0.53 -2.26
CA ALA A 190 -14.41 0.01 -2.12
C ALA A 190 -15.44 1.09 -1.71
N LYS A 191 -15.00 2.34 -1.53
CA LYS A 191 -15.85 3.49 -1.12
C LYS A 191 -16.66 3.22 0.15
N LEU A 192 -16.04 2.56 1.13
CA LEU A 192 -16.65 2.21 2.40
C LEU A 192 -16.66 3.41 3.36
N VAL A 193 -17.43 4.45 3.02
CA VAL A 193 -17.48 5.75 3.74
C VAL A 193 -17.73 5.58 5.24
N GLN A 194 -18.51 4.58 5.64
CA GLN A 194 -18.78 4.26 7.04
C GLN A 194 -17.53 3.86 7.84
N LEU A 195 -16.42 3.49 7.16
CA LEU A 195 -15.15 3.13 7.78
C LEU A 195 -14.19 4.32 7.95
N ALA A 196 -14.56 5.52 7.48
CA ALA A 196 -13.78 6.74 7.63
C ALA A 196 -13.22 6.96 9.06
N PRO A 197 -14.03 6.85 10.13
CA PRO A 197 -13.52 7.04 11.50
C PRO A 197 -12.43 6.03 11.88
N SER A 198 -12.56 4.77 11.45
CA SER A 198 -11.57 3.74 11.71
C SER A 198 -10.27 3.98 10.94
N VAL A 199 -10.36 4.47 9.69
CA VAL A 199 -9.19 4.85 8.89
C VAL A 199 -8.45 6.03 9.51
N VAL A 200 -9.17 7.08 9.95
CA VAL A 200 -8.57 8.21 10.67
C VAL A 200 -7.89 7.73 11.95
N ASN A 201 -8.50 6.80 12.70
CA ASN A 201 -7.89 6.27 13.92
C ASN A 201 -6.60 5.46 13.65
N ALA A 202 -6.51 4.75 12.51
CA ALA A 202 -5.29 4.04 12.11
C ALA A 202 -4.10 4.99 11.89
N MET A 203 -4.36 6.24 11.49
CA MET A 203 -3.31 7.27 11.35
C MET A 203 -2.55 7.53 12.66
N ARG A 204 -3.06 7.18 13.85
CA ARG A 204 -2.37 7.40 15.13
C ARG A 204 -1.04 6.64 15.25
N ARG A 205 -0.95 5.46 14.62
CA ARG A 205 0.22 4.57 14.71
C ARG A 205 1.11 4.61 13.48
N ALA A 206 0.59 5.12 12.37
CA ALA A 206 1.32 5.18 11.11
C ALA A 206 2.47 6.19 11.15
N THR A 207 3.55 5.90 10.44
CA THR A 207 4.73 6.77 10.32
C THR A 207 5.20 6.85 8.87
N GLY A 208 5.99 7.87 8.55
CA GLY A 208 6.56 8.06 7.22
C GLY A 208 5.53 8.02 6.09
N LEU A 209 5.89 7.35 4.99
CA LEU A 209 5.02 7.19 3.80
C LEU A 209 3.67 6.53 4.12
N ARG A 210 3.61 5.66 5.13
CA ARG A 210 2.38 4.95 5.49
C ARG A 210 1.35 5.89 6.11
N LEU A 211 1.79 6.91 6.84
CA LEU A 211 0.91 7.98 7.32
C LEU A 211 0.26 8.72 6.15
N SER A 212 1.04 9.10 5.13
CA SER A 212 0.52 9.75 3.93
C SER A 212 -0.50 8.87 3.21
N ILE A 213 -0.25 7.57 3.07
CA ILE A 213 -1.18 6.67 2.38
C ILE A 213 -2.51 6.55 3.14
N ILE A 214 -2.48 6.32 4.46
CA ILE A 214 -3.69 6.22 5.28
C ILE A 214 -4.42 7.57 5.33
N SER A 215 -3.68 8.68 5.38
CA SER A 215 -4.19 10.05 5.29
C SER A 215 -4.95 10.28 3.97
N GLN A 216 -4.40 9.85 2.83
CA GLN A 216 -5.08 9.95 1.54
C GLN A 216 -6.32 9.04 1.46
N ALA A 217 -6.26 7.84 2.02
CA ALA A 217 -7.44 6.98 2.13
C ALA A 217 -8.58 7.67 2.93
N ALA A 218 -8.26 8.31 4.06
CA ALA A 218 -9.23 9.10 4.82
C ALA A 218 -9.81 10.26 3.99
N TYR A 219 -8.99 10.95 3.19
CA TYR A 219 -9.44 11.99 2.28
C TYR A 219 -10.45 11.46 1.23
N HIS A 220 -10.15 10.32 0.61
CA HIS A 220 -11.02 9.70 -0.39
C HIS A 220 -12.35 9.17 0.20
N LEU A 221 -12.38 8.89 1.51
CA LEU A 221 -13.59 8.51 2.24
C LEU A 221 -14.41 9.72 2.73
N GLY A 222 -13.98 10.94 2.43
CA GLY A 222 -14.67 12.17 2.84
C GLY A 222 -14.37 12.63 4.26
N ALA A 223 -13.44 11.98 4.98
CA ALA A 223 -13.09 12.29 6.37
C ALA A 223 -12.14 13.50 6.50
N ARG A 224 -12.35 14.54 5.70
CA ARG A 224 -11.35 15.61 5.49
C ARG A 224 -11.04 16.38 6.76
N VAL A 225 -12.06 16.76 7.53
CA VAL A 225 -11.89 17.50 8.80
C VAL A 225 -11.21 16.63 9.85
N ASP A 226 -11.72 15.42 10.09
CA ASP A 226 -11.15 14.48 11.07
C ASP A 226 -9.70 14.09 10.74
N ARG A 227 -9.38 13.95 9.45
CA ARG A 227 -8.01 13.75 8.95
C ARG A 227 -7.11 14.93 9.34
N ILE A 228 -7.55 16.16 9.12
CA ILE A 228 -6.77 17.36 9.49
C ILE A 228 -6.57 17.43 11.01
N ASP A 229 -7.62 17.23 11.79
CA ASP A 229 -7.52 17.22 13.25
C ASP A 229 -6.51 16.16 13.74
N MET A 230 -6.52 14.97 13.13
CA MET A 230 -5.55 13.93 13.43
C MET A 230 -4.11 14.34 13.06
N LEU A 231 -3.88 14.93 11.88
CA LEU A 231 -2.55 15.39 11.48
C LEU A 231 -2.03 16.51 12.41
N ILE A 232 -2.90 17.40 12.87
CA ILE A 232 -2.56 18.44 13.87
C ILE A 232 -2.09 17.79 15.18
N VAL A 233 -2.77 16.75 15.65
CA VAL A 233 -2.32 15.98 16.83
C VAL A 233 -0.94 15.36 16.58
N ARG A 234 -0.68 14.85 15.37
CA ARG A 234 0.60 14.25 15.00
C ARG A 234 1.76 15.25 14.88
N LEU A 235 1.53 16.56 14.82
CA LEU A 235 2.60 17.57 14.83
C LEU A 235 3.43 17.57 16.13
N ALA A 236 2.90 17.04 17.24
CA ALA A 236 3.69 16.89 18.46
C ALA A 236 4.77 15.78 18.34
N ASP A 237 4.58 14.82 17.45
CA ASP A 237 5.43 13.65 17.29
C ASP A 237 6.58 13.94 16.31
N LYS A 238 7.80 14.03 16.86
CA LYS A 238 9.03 14.28 16.10
C LYS A 238 9.26 13.27 14.97
N ALA A 239 8.82 12.02 15.13
CA ALA A 239 9.06 10.98 14.14
C ALA A 239 8.22 11.14 12.87
N VAL A 240 7.11 11.89 12.94
CA VAL A 240 6.19 12.09 11.81
C VAL A 240 5.92 13.55 11.46
N PHE A 241 6.50 14.49 12.19
CA PHE A 241 6.24 15.93 12.01
C PHE A 241 6.29 16.36 10.54
N ASP A 242 7.38 16.03 9.83
CA ASP A 242 7.57 16.49 8.45
C ASP A 242 6.48 15.95 7.51
N HIS A 243 6.10 14.68 7.68
CA HIS A 243 5.03 14.07 6.89
C HIS A 243 3.66 14.67 7.26
N ALA A 244 3.38 14.83 8.56
CA ALA A 244 2.13 15.41 9.02
C ALA A 244 1.96 16.87 8.54
N LEU A 245 3.01 17.68 8.63
CA LEU A 245 2.98 19.06 8.18
C LEU A 245 2.89 19.18 6.65
N SER A 246 3.60 18.32 5.90
CA SER A 246 3.46 18.28 4.44
C SER A 246 2.01 17.94 4.01
N GLU A 247 1.40 16.94 4.66
CA GLU A 247 0.00 16.57 4.44
C GLU A 247 -0.99 17.67 4.84
N LEU A 248 -0.70 18.44 5.89
CA LEU A 248 -1.48 19.62 6.27
C LEU A 248 -1.35 20.75 5.24
N CYS A 249 -0.14 21.04 4.77
CA CYS A 249 0.09 22.04 3.72
C CYS A 249 -0.68 21.72 2.43
N SER A 250 -1.00 20.46 2.17
CA SER A 250 -1.85 20.07 1.03
C SER A 250 -3.23 20.76 1.02
N VAL A 251 -3.76 21.29 2.14
CA VAL A 251 -5.02 22.06 2.12
C VAL A 251 -4.86 23.49 1.63
N LEU A 252 -3.62 23.98 1.54
CA LEU A 252 -3.30 25.33 1.09
C LEU A 252 -3.17 25.39 -0.43
N ALA A 253 -3.42 26.56 -1.01
CA ALA A 253 -3.23 26.84 -2.43
C ALA A 253 -1.76 27.17 -2.73
N TYR A 254 -0.88 26.16 -2.66
CA TYR A 254 0.54 26.25 -3.03
C TYR A 254 0.86 25.34 -4.23
N ASP A 255 2.04 25.49 -4.83
CA ASP A 255 2.41 24.78 -6.08
C ASP A 255 2.86 23.32 -5.90
N GLY A 256 2.71 22.76 -4.69
CA GLY A 256 3.14 21.41 -4.35
C GLY A 256 4.60 21.30 -3.91
N ARG A 257 5.42 22.36 -4.04
CA ARG A 257 6.80 22.36 -3.55
C ARG A 257 6.88 22.85 -2.12
N SER A 258 7.52 22.08 -1.26
CA SER A 258 7.92 22.50 0.08
C SER A 258 9.41 22.27 0.25
N MET A 259 10.11 23.24 0.82
CA MET A 259 11.53 23.15 1.13
C MET A 259 11.75 23.33 2.62
N THR A 260 12.70 22.58 3.16
CA THR A 260 13.13 22.71 4.54
C THR A 260 14.64 22.79 4.61
N ASN A 261 15.16 23.77 5.34
CA ASN A 261 16.59 23.95 5.56
C ASN A 261 17.04 23.43 6.94
N GLY A 262 16.21 22.66 7.65
CA GLY A 262 16.56 22.12 8.95
C GLY A 262 15.42 21.38 9.66
N LYS A 263 15.74 20.77 10.81
CA LYS A 263 14.74 20.10 11.65
C LYS A 263 14.20 21.06 12.73
N PRO A 264 12.88 21.19 12.89
CA PRO A 264 12.31 22.07 13.90
C PRO A 264 12.59 21.57 15.30
N THR A 265 12.89 22.52 16.19
CA THR A 265 12.94 22.31 17.64
C THR A 265 11.57 21.92 18.19
N ASP A 266 11.55 21.36 19.40
CA ASP A 266 10.31 20.97 20.06
C ASP A 266 9.39 22.18 20.32
N ALA A 267 9.99 23.33 20.64
CA ALA A 267 9.28 24.59 20.82
C ALA A 267 8.62 25.08 19.53
N GLU A 268 9.33 25.04 18.40
CA GLU A 268 8.78 25.42 17.09
C GLU A 268 7.64 24.49 16.66
N ARG A 269 7.77 23.17 16.89
CA ARG A 269 6.67 22.22 16.62
C ARG A 269 5.44 22.51 17.48
N ALA A 270 5.65 22.79 18.77
CA ALA A 270 4.56 23.15 19.67
C ALA A 270 3.88 24.48 19.28
N ALA A 271 4.65 25.44 18.77
CA ALA A 271 4.16 26.77 18.40
C ALA A 271 3.19 26.74 17.20
N VAL A 272 3.40 25.86 16.21
CA VAL A 272 2.54 25.81 15.01
C VAL A 272 1.17 25.15 15.26
N ILE A 273 1.05 24.27 16.25
CA ILE A 273 -0.19 23.53 16.57
C ILE A 273 -1.40 24.43 16.79
N PRO A 274 -1.37 25.46 17.67
CA PRO A 274 -2.53 26.34 17.87
C PRO A 274 -2.92 27.11 16.60
N HIS A 275 -1.97 27.48 15.74
CA HIS A 275 -2.25 28.14 14.47
C HIS A 275 -2.99 27.21 13.51
N TRP A 276 -2.56 25.95 13.39
CA TRP A 276 -3.28 24.95 12.60
C TRP A 276 -4.68 24.66 13.14
N LYS A 277 -4.85 24.56 14.47
CA LYS A 277 -6.18 24.40 15.08
C LYS A 277 -7.11 25.56 14.72
N LYS A 278 -6.61 26.80 14.81
CA LYS A 278 -7.38 28.00 14.45
C LYS A 278 -7.77 28.01 12.97
N LEU A 279 -6.84 27.63 12.08
CA LEU A 279 -7.12 27.51 10.65
C LEU A 279 -8.18 26.45 10.37
N ALA A 280 -8.07 25.27 10.96
CA ALA A 280 -9.03 24.17 10.77
C ALA A 280 -10.45 24.55 11.21
N VAL A 281 -10.58 25.31 12.30
CA VAL A 281 -11.89 25.84 12.75
C VAL A 281 -12.42 26.90 11.80
N THR A 282 -11.58 27.88 11.42
CA THR A 282 -11.98 29.00 10.54
C THR A 282 -12.41 28.51 9.16
N HIS A 283 -11.68 27.55 8.60
CA HIS A 283 -11.87 27.05 7.23
C HIS A 283 -12.51 25.66 7.19
N ARG A 284 -13.31 25.31 8.20
CA ARG A 284 -13.94 23.98 8.29
C ARG A 284 -14.74 23.62 7.02
N ALA A 285 -15.56 24.56 6.54
CA ALA A 285 -16.37 24.35 5.34
C ALA A 285 -15.50 24.14 4.08
N ASP A 286 -14.41 24.91 3.94
CA ASP A 286 -13.47 24.76 2.82
C ASP A 286 -12.76 23.40 2.86
N ILE A 287 -12.32 22.97 4.05
CA ILE A 287 -11.70 21.65 4.26
C ILE A 287 -12.69 20.54 3.94
N GLU A 288 -13.94 20.68 4.37
CA GLU A 288 -15.00 19.70 4.11
C GLU A 288 -15.34 19.58 2.62
N SER A 289 -15.41 20.70 1.89
CA SER A 289 -15.64 20.69 0.44
C SER A 289 -14.41 20.30 -0.39
N GLY A 290 -13.21 20.35 0.20
CA GLY A 290 -11.94 20.15 -0.50
C GLY A 290 -11.43 21.41 -1.23
N THR A 291 -12.01 22.57 -0.92
CA THR A 291 -11.55 23.87 -1.42
C THR A 291 -10.17 24.20 -0.83
N LYS A 292 -9.22 24.61 -1.68
CA LYS A 292 -7.89 25.03 -1.23
C LYS A 292 -7.96 26.40 -0.56
N ILE A 293 -7.26 26.54 0.57
CA ILE A 293 -7.20 27.79 1.34
C ILE A 293 -6.08 28.67 0.78
N ALA A 294 -6.38 29.93 0.46
CA ALA A 294 -5.40 30.86 -0.09
C ALA A 294 -4.23 31.12 0.89
N LEU A 295 -3.04 31.34 0.35
CA LEU A 295 -1.89 31.79 1.13
C LEU A 295 -2.08 33.28 1.48
N THR A 296 -2.08 33.61 2.78
CA THR A 296 -2.30 34.97 3.29
C THR A 296 -1.15 35.41 4.18
N ALA A 297 -1.16 36.67 4.65
CA ALA A 297 -0.16 37.17 5.61
C ALA A 297 -0.14 36.40 6.95
N ALA A 298 -1.21 35.68 7.32
CA ALA A 298 -1.27 34.88 8.54
C ALA A 298 -0.69 33.47 8.37
N THR A 299 -0.61 32.98 7.14
CA THR A 299 -0.20 31.63 6.80
C THR A 299 1.26 31.29 7.23
N PRO A 300 2.24 32.22 7.34
CA PRO A 300 3.60 31.87 7.80
C PRO A 300 3.63 31.30 9.21
N SER A 301 2.67 31.67 10.07
CA SER A 301 2.54 31.14 11.43
C SER A 301 2.20 29.64 11.49
N LEU A 302 1.82 29.04 10.36
CA LEU A 302 1.54 27.60 10.24
C LEU A 302 2.82 26.77 10.04
N LEU A 303 3.95 27.43 9.77
CA LEU A 303 5.20 26.78 9.38
C LEU A 303 6.30 27.09 10.39
N PRO A 304 7.22 26.14 10.66
CA PRO A 304 8.47 26.46 11.32
C PRO A 304 9.31 27.46 10.52
N PRO A 305 10.20 28.25 11.14
CA PRO A 305 11.00 29.29 10.46
C PRO A 305 11.82 28.82 9.26
N GLN A 306 12.24 27.56 9.25
CA GLN A 306 13.07 26.95 8.22
C GLN A 306 12.26 26.26 7.10
N TRP A 307 10.93 26.33 7.15
CA TRP A 307 10.03 25.78 6.14
C TRP A 307 9.54 26.84 5.17
N LYS A 308 9.50 26.46 3.90
CA LYS A 308 9.00 27.30 2.80
C LYS A 308 8.10 26.49 1.88
N LEU A 309 7.12 27.15 1.28
CA LEU A 309 6.19 26.65 0.27
C LEU A 309 6.41 27.40 -1.04
N GLY A 310 6.25 26.73 -2.18
CA GLY A 310 6.28 27.40 -3.47
C GLY A 310 4.96 28.11 -3.75
N ARG A 311 5.03 29.35 -4.28
CA ARG A 311 3.82 30.07 -4.69
C ARG A 311 3.25 29.49 -5.99
N PRO A 312 1.90 29.45 -6.14
CA PRO A 312 1.28 29.16 -7.42
C PRO A 312 1.84 30.05 -8.54
N GLY A 313 2.11 29.47 -9.71
CA GLY A 313 2.62 30.21 -10.87
C GLY A 313 4.14 30.45 -10.86
N GLY A 314 4.91 29.82 -9.98
CA GLY A 314 6.38 29.85 -10.02
C GLY A 314 7.01 31.14 -9.48
N GLY A 315 6.23 31.99 -8.81
CA GLY A 315 6.65 33.30 -8.26
C GLY A 315 7.57 33.25 -7.03
N GLY A 316 8.42 32.23 -6.90
CA GLY A 316 9.36 32.06 -5.80
C GLY A 316 8.81 31.35 -4.55
N GLU A 317 9.65 31.32 -3.52
CA GLU A 317 9.36 30.70 -2.21
C GLU A 317 8.50 31.62 -1.33
N TRP A 318 7.78 31.03 -0.39
CA TRP A 318 6.88 31.71 0.53
C TRP A 318 6.68 30.88 1.82
N PRO A 319 6.77 31.44 3.03
CA PRO A 319 7.29 32.76 3.32
C PRO A 319 8.74 32.97 2.85
#